data_AF-A0A9E5GSC5-F1
#
_entry.id   AF-A0A9E5GSC5-F1
#
_cell.length_a   1.000
_cell.length_b   1.000
_cell.length_c   1.000
_cell.angle_alpha   90.00
_cell.angle_beta   90.00
_cell.angle_gamma   90.00
#
_symmetry.space_group_name_H-M   'P 1'
#
loop_
_entity.id
_entity.type
_entity.pdbx_description
1 polymer ?
#
loop_
_entity_poly.entity_id
_entity_poly.type
_entity_poly.pdbx_seq_one_letter_code
_entity_poly.pdbx_strand_id
1 'polypeptide(L)'
;MKNVKALRLRAENYTTKFDVVTARAVAYMDKLLPRVVPLVRQGGHICLYKQFSEDEKKELLSLCKRFSLKLEKEHKYSLFE
;
A
#
# COMPACT_ATOMS: atom_id res chain seq x y z
N MET A 1 -10.31 -13.49 -19.11
CA MET A 1 -10.52 -12.34 -18.20
C MET A 1 -10.82 -11.11 -19.04
N LYS A 2 -11.98 -10.47 -18.90
CA LYS A 2 -12.37 -9.33 -19.76
C LYS A 2 -12.00 -7.94 -19.21
N ASN A 3 -11.62 -7.83 -17.93
CA ASN A 3 -11.32 -6.56 -17.26
C ASN A 3 -10.00 -6.59 -16.48
N VAL A 4 -9.01 -7.34 -16.99
CA VAL A 4 -7.69 -7.46 -16.36
C VAL A 4 -6.65 -7.06 -17.39
N LYS A 5 -5.78 -6.13 -17.02
CA LYS A 5 -4.66 -5.69 -17.84
C LYS A 5 -3.37 -5.91 -17.06
N ALA A 6 -2.54 -6.84 -17.54
CA ALA A 6 -1.17 -6.97 -17.07
C ALA A 6 -0.31 -5.91 -17.75
N LEU A 7 0.50 -5.20 -16.98
CA LEU A 7 1.37 -4.14 -17.47
C LEU A 7 2.81 -4.42 -17.02
N ARG A 8 3.76 -4.36 -17.96
CA ARG A 8 5.19 -4.42 -17.66
C ARG A 8 5.73 -2.99 -17.59
N LEU A 9 5.84 -2.45 -16.37
CA LEU A 9 6.34 -1.11 -16.10
C LEU A 9 6.83 -0.98 -14.66
N ARG A 10 7.55 0.11 -14.37
CA ARG A 10 7.88 0.53 -13.00
C ARG A 10 6.67 1.26 -12.43
N ALA A 11 6.32 1.00 -11.17
CA ALA A 11 5.15 1.61 -10.52
C ALA A 11 5.22 3.14 -10.55
N GLU A 12 6.43 3.69 -10.40
CA GLU A 12 6.74 5.11 -10.46
C GLU A 12 6.39 5.77 -11.81
N ASN A 13 6.31 4.98 -12.88
CA ASN A 13 6.00 5.46 -14.23
C ASN A 13 4.50 5.35 -14.57
N TYR A 14 3.67 4.89 -13.63
CA TYR A 14 2.23 4.74 -13.84
C TYR A 14 1.48 5.94 -13.26
N THR A 15 0.52 6.48 -14.02
CA THR A 15 -0.15 7.74 -13.67
C THR A 15 -1.65 7.57 -13.40
N THR A 16 -2.24 6.45 -13.78
CA THR A 16 -3.66 6.19 -13.54
C THR A 16 -3.89 5.89 -12.06
N LYS A 17 -4.93 6.53 -11.51
CA LYS A 17 -5.35 6.35 -10.12
C LYS A 17 -6.43 5.29 -10.01
N PHE A 18 -6.42 4.56 -8.91
CA PHE A 18 -7.36 3.49 -8.59
C PHE A 18 -8.16 3.82 -7.32
N ASP A 19 -9.35 3.21 -7.21
CA ASP A 19 -10.13 3.19 -5.97
C ASP A 19 -9.38 2.47 -4.85
N VAL A 20 -8.73 1.35 -5.20
CA VAL A 20 -8.00 0.51 -4.25
C VAL A 20 -6.65 0.12 -4.86
N VAL A 21 -5.59 0.33 -4.09
CA VAL A 21 -4.24 -0.15 -4.42
C VAL A 21 -3.82 -1.20 -3.40
N THR A 22 -3.43 -2.38 -3.87
CA THR A 22 -3.01 -3.50 -3.02
C THR A 22 -1.55 -3.88 -3.27
N ALA A 23 -0.83 -4.26 -2.22
CA ALA A 23 0.52 -4.80 -2.35
C ALA A 23 0.80 -5.87 -1.28
N ARG A 24 1.52 -6.93 -1.68
CA ARG A 24 1.97 -8.03 -0.81
C ARG A 24 3.41 -8.38 -1.12
N ALA A 25 4.25 -8.51 -0.09
CA ALA A 25 5.66 -8.94 -0.21
C ALA A 25 6.51 -8.09 -1.20
N VAL A 26 6.29 -6.77 -1.24
CA VAL A 26 6.96 -5.87 -2.20
C VAL A 26 8.16 -5.14 -1.60
N ALA A 27 7.97 -4.38 -0.53
CA ALA A 27 9.01 -3.52 0.06
C ALA A 27 8.65 -3.10 1.51
N TYR A 28 9.59 -2.40 2.14
CA TYR A 28 9.39 -1.70 3.41
C TYR A 28 8.59 -0.40 3.21
N MET A 29 7.95 0.12 4.26
CA MET A 29 6.98 1.24 4.15
C MET A 29 7.57 2.53 3.60
N ASP A 30 8.81 2.86 3.95
CA ASP A 30 9.58 4.01 3.47
C ASP A 30 9.67 4.09 1.95
N LYS A 31 9.82 2.95 1.28
CA LYS A 31 9.91 2.81 -0.17
C LYS A 31 8.55 2.52 -0.81
N LEU A 32 7.68 1.81 -0.11
CA LEU A 32 6.39 1.37 -0.65
C LEU A 32 5.42 2.55 -0.77
N LEU A 33 5.21 3.32 0.31
CA LEU A 33 4.21 4.40 0.32
C LEU A 33 4.45 5.46 -0.77
N PRO A 34 5.67 5.97 -1.01
CA PRO A 34 5.92 6.90 -2.11
C PRO A 34 5.51 6.38 -3.48
N ARG A 35 5.52 5.06 -3.70
CA ARG A 35 5.13 4.42 -4.96
C ARG A 35 3.62 4.24 -5.10
N VAL A 36 2.92 3.94 -4.01
CA VAL A 36 1.48 3.58 -4.06
C VAL A 36 0.56 4.77 -3.81
N VAL A 37 0.98 5.75 -3.02
CA VAL A 37 0.17 6.95 -2.71
C VAL A 37 -0.23 7.73 -3.97
N PRO A 38 0.64 7.95 -4.97
CA PRO A 38 0.25 8.63 -6.20
C PRO A 38 -0.79 7.86 -7.03
N LEU A 39 -0.87 6.54 -6.84
CA LEU A 39 -1.73 5.63 -7.58
C LEU A 39 -3.12 5.46 -6.97
N VAL A 40 -3.37 6.00 -5.78
CA VAL A 40 -4.71 5.97 -5.16
C VAL A 40 -5.41 7.32 -5.39
N ARG A 41 -6.69 7.28 -5.73
CA ARG A 41 -7.48 8.52 -5.81
C ARG A 41 -7.77 9.07 -4.41
N GLN A 42 -8.15 10.34 -4.33
CA GLN A 42 -8.62 10.91 -3.08
C GLN A 42 -9.85 10.14 -2.58
N GLY A 43 -9.85 9.78 -1.30
CA GLY A 43 -10.87 8.93 -0.68
C GLY A 43 -10.83 7.46 -1.10
N GLY A 44 -9.80 7.03 -1.85
CA GLY A 44 -9.53 5.61 -2.09
C GLY A 44 -8.75 4.96 -0.95
N HIS A 45 -8.50 3.67 -1.06
CA HIS A 45 -7.86 2.87 -0.01
C HIS A 45 -6.56 2.20 -0.48
N ILE A 46 -5.63 2.05 0.46
CA ILE A 46 -4.41 1.26 0.26
C ILE A 46 -4.50 0.06 1.21
N CYS A 47 -4.48 -1.15 0.66
CA CYS A 47 -4.55 -2.38 1.45
C CYS A 47 -3.24 -3.17 1.32
N LEU A 48 -2.50 -3.28 2.43
CA LEU A 48 -1.16 -3.83 2.45
C LEU A 48 -1.12 -5.13 3.26
N TYR A 49 -0.54 -6.16 2.65
CA TYR A 49 -0.28 -7.44 3.31
C TYR A 49 1.16 -7.48 3.77
N LYS A 50 1.37 -7.44 5.09
CA LYS A 50 2.67 -7.28 5.71
C LYS A 50 2.88 -8.26 6.85
N GLN A 51 4.11 -8.75 6.97
CA GLN A 51 4.56 -9.36 8.20
C GLN A 51 4.64 -8.27 9.26
N PHE A 52 4.21 -8.59 10.48
CA PHE A 52 4.22 -7.63 11.57
C PHE A 52 5.65 -7.31 12.02
N SER A 53 5.95 -6.01 12.13
CA SER A 53 7.17 -5.46 12.72
C SER A 53 6.81 -4.17 13.44
N GLU A 54 7.21 -4.05 14.71
CA GLU A 54 6.97 -2.85 15.53
C GLU A 54 7.64 -1.60 14.94
N ASP A 55 8.88 -1.74 14.46
CA ASP A 55 9.63 -0.62 13.89
C ASP A 55 9.01 -0.15 12.57
N GLU A 56 8.57 -1.10 11.72
CA GLU A 56 7.90 -0.77 10.47
C GLU A 56 6.55 -0.09 10.71
N LYS A 57 5.85 -0.49 11.77
CA LYS A 57 4.58 0.12 12.17
C LYS A 57 4.77 1.56 12.65
N LYS A 58 5.81 1.84 13.45
CA LYS A 58 6.12 3.21 13.89
C LYS A 58 6.42 4.11 12.70
N GLU A 59 7.20 3.61 11.74
CA GLU A 59 7.51 4.36 10.53
C GLU A 59 6.27 4.56 9.65
N LEU A 60 5.43 3.55 9.49
CA LEU A 60 4.13 3.66 8.80
C LEU A 60 3.31 4.82 9.37
N LEU A 61 3.18 4.92 10.69
CA LEU A 61 2.41 5.99 11.32
C LEU A 61 2.99 7.38 11.05
N SER A 62 4.32 7.51 11.01
CA SER A 62 5.00 8.75 10.62
C SER A 62 4.73 9.11 9.16
N LEU A 63 4.86 8.14 8.25
CA LEU A 63 4.61 8.33 6.82
C LEU A 63 3.14 8.63 6.52
N CYS A 64 2.20 8.01 7.25
CA CYS A 64 0.78 8.34 7.12
C CYS A 64 0.52 9.83 7.37
N LYS A 65 1.16 10.44 8.38
CA LYS A 65 1.06 11.89 8.61
C LYS A 65 1.64 12.69 7.44
N ARG A 66 2.80 12.28 6.92
CA ARG A 66 3.48 12.93 5.79
C ARG A 66 2.65 12.89 4.49
N PHE A 67 1.96 11.78 4.24
CA PHE A 67 1.15 11.57 3.04
C PHE A 67 -0.35 11.86 3.23
N SER A 68 -0.73 12.45 4.37
CA SER A 68 -2.14 12.74 4.72
C SER A 68 -3.04 11.50 4.65
N LEU A 69 -2.51 10.33 5.00
CA LEU A 69 -3.23 9.07 5.11
C LEU A 69 -3.74 8.86 6.53
N LYS A 70 -4.87 8.17 6.63
CA LYS A 70 -5.42 7.67 7.89
C LYS A 70 -5.34 6.15 7.91
N LEU A 71 -4.76 5.57 8.96
CA LEU A 71 -4.85 4.13 9.18
C LEU A 71 -6.29 3.80 9.59
N GLU A 72 -7.02 3.14 8.70
CA GLU A 72 -8.44 2.83 8.92
C GLU A 72 -8.63 1.53 9.71
N LYS A 73 -7.93 0.47 9.32
CA LYS A 73 -8.00 -0.85 9.95
C LYS A 73 -6.64 -1.54 9.93
N GLU A 74 -6.38 -2.32 10.97
CA GLU A 74 -5.25 -3.24 11.07
C GLU A 74 -5.82 -4.61 11.45
N HIS A 75 -5.51 -5.63 10.65
CA HIS A 75 -5.92 -7.00 10.90
C HIS A 75 -4.69 -7.85 11.18
N LYS A 76 -4.57 -8.33 12.42
CA LYS A 76 -3.57 -9.33 12.80
C LYS A 76 -4.20 -10.71 12.67
N TYR A 77 -3.52 -11.61 11.98
CA TYR A 77 -3.96 -12.98 11.80
C TYR A 77 -2.74 -13.89 11.74
N SER A 78 -2.91 -15.15 12.16
CA SER A 78 -1.96 -16.23 11.87
C SER A 78 -2.56 -17.12 10.79
N LEU A 79 -1.73 -17.59 9.86
CA LEU A 79 -2.14 -18.54 8.83
C LEU A 79 -1.99 -19.99 9.27
N PHE A 80 -1.26 -20.23 10.37
CA PHE A 80 -0.97 -21.53 10.94
C PHE A 80 -1.11 -21.44 12.46
N GLU A 81 -1.71 -22.47 13.08
CA GLU A 81 -1.67 -22.66 14.55
C GLU A 81 -0.28 -23.06 15.02
#